data_AF-A0A1J5DQS7-F1
#
_entry.id   AF-A0A1J5DQS7-F1
#
_cell.length_a   1.000
_cell.length_b   1.000
_cell.length_c   1.000
_cell.angle_alpha   90.00
_cell.angle_beta   90.00
_cell.angle_gamma   90.00
#
_symmetry.space_group_name_H-M   'P 1'
#
loop_
_entity.id
_entity.type
_entity.pdbx_description
1 polymer ?
#
loop_
_entity_poly.entity_id
_entity_poly.type
_entity_poly.pdbx_seq_one_letter_code
_entity_poly.pdbx_strand_id
1 'polypeptide(L)' 'MGRTNVVLDDKLVEEAKKLSGEKSSRGIIDLALREFVSGKKRKGILAWEGKFRWEGDLDRMRRPR' A
#
# COMPACT_ATOMS: atom_id res chain seq x y z
N MET A 1 4.19 -15.46 -17.75
CA MET A 1 4.95 -14.59 -16.82
C MET A 1 6.19 -14.10 -17.56
N GLY A 2 6.42 -12.78 -17.62
CA GLY A 2 7.57 -12.20 -18.35
C GLY A 2 8.84 -12.18 -17.50
N ARG A 3 10.01 -12.29 -18.13
CA ARG A 3 11.31 -12.01 -17.50
C ARG A 3 11.77 -10.65 -18.00
N THR A 4 12.16 -9.79 -17.06
CA THR A 4 12.67 -8.45 -17.37
C THR A 4 13.97 -8.24 -16.62
N ASN A 5 14.98 -7.71 -17.29
CA ASN A 5 16.22 -7.27 -16.65
C ASN A 5 16.05 -5.81 -16.24
N VAL A 6 16.23 -5.53 -14.94
CA VAL A 6 16.11 -4.20 -14.36
C VAL A 6 17.34 -3.94 -13.51
N VAL A 7 17.85 -2.71 -13.54
CA VAL A 7 18.93 -2.26 -12.67
C VAL A 7 18.30 -1.69 -11.41
N LEU A 8 18.74 -2.15 -10.24
CA LEU A 8 18.24 -1.73 -8.93
C LEU A 8 19.40 -1.23 -8.08
N ASP A 9 19.09 -0.37 -7.11
CA ASP A 9 20.06 0.01 -6.08
C ASP A 9 20.22 -1.14 -5.08
N ASP A 10 21.43 -1.70 -5.01
CA ASP A 10 21.74 -2.82 -4.13
C ASP A 10 21.53 -2.50 -2.65
N LYS A 11 21.80 -1.26 -2.22
CA LYS A 11 21.59 -0.85 -0.82
C LYS A 11 20.10 -0.88 -0.47
N LEU A 12 19.27 -0.36 -1.37
CA LEU A 12 17.82 -0.36 -1.20
C LEU A 12 17.26 -1.78 -1.21
N VAL A 13 17.77 -2.66 -2.08
CA VAL A 13 17.37 -4.06 -2.14
C VAL A 13 17.75 -4.79 -0.84
N GLU A 14 18.96 -4.57 -0.31
CA GLU A 14 19.37 -5.19 0.96
C GLU A 14 18.55 -4.68 2.15
N GLU A 15 18.22 -3.40 2.19
CA GLU A 15 17.30 -2.85 3.20
C GLU A 15 15.91 -3.48 3.07
N ALA A 16 15.38 -3.57 1.86
CA ALA A 16 14.09 -4.19 1.58
C ALA A 16 14.08 -5.68 1.98
N LYS A 17 15.16 -6.44 1.75
CA LYS A 17 15.30 -7.84 2.22
C LYS A 17 15.17 -7.93 3.74
N LYS A 18 15.89 -7.05 4.46
CA LYS A 18 15.86 -7.03 5.93
C LYS A 18 14.47 -6.69 6.47
N LEU A 19 13.79 -5.73 5.86
CA LEU A 19 12.46 -5.28 6.30
C LEU A 19 11.34 -6.27 5.94
N SER A 20 11.39 -6.87 4.75
CA SER A 20 10.34 -7.79 4.26
C SER A 20 10.56 -9.24 4.67
N GLY A 21 11.79 -9.63 5.03
CA GLY A 21 12.16 -11.04 5.25
C GLY A 21 12.33 -11.84 3.95
N GLU A 22 12.19 -11.20 2.78
CA GLU A 22 12.36 -11.85 1.48
C GLU A 22 13.82 -12.14 1.17
N LYS A 23 14.06 -13.31 0.59
CA LYS A 23 15.43 -13.77 0.25
C LYS A 23 15.86 -13.35 -1.16
N SER A 24 14.89 -13.01 -2.03
CA SER A 24 15.14 -12.79 -3.45
C SER A 24 14.69 -11.41 -3.89
N SER A 25 15.48 -10.79 -4.79
CA SER A 25 15.09 -9.51 -5.41
C SER A 25 13.77 -9.63 -6.17
N ARG A 26 13.49 -10.81 -6.76
CA ARG A 26 12.21 -11.08 -7.42
C ARG A 26 11.03 -11.02 -6.43
N GLY A 27 11.18 -11.63 -5.25
CA GLY A 27 10.15 -11.60 -4.21
C GLY A 27 9.87 -10.18 -3.73
N ILE A 28 10.93 -9.40 -3.53
CA ILE A 28 10.81 -7.97 -3.17
C ILE A 28 10.08 -7.18 -4.23
N ILE A 29 10.44 -7.36 -5.51
CA ILE A 29 9.78 -6.65 -6.61
C ILE A 29 8.29 -7.02 -6.67
N ASP A 30 7.94 -8.31 -6.53
CA ASP A 30 6.54 -8.75 -6.53
C ASP A 30 5.77 -8.13 -5.36
N LEU A 31 6.34 -8.17 -4.15
CA LEU A 31 5.76 -7.57 -2.96
C LEU A 31 5.55 -6.07 -3.14
N ALA A 32 6.58 -5.33 -3.56
CA ALA A 32 6.52 -3.89 -3.77
C ALA A 32 5.46 -3.51 -4.83
N LEU A 33 5.35 -4.27 -5.93
CA LEU A 33 4.33 -4.04 -6.94
C LEU A 33 2.92 -4.29 -6.41
N ARG A 34 2.71 -5.34 -5.61
CA ARG A 34 1.41 -5.61 -4.97
C ARG A 34 1.02 -4.49 -4.02
N GLU A 35 1.94 -4.05 -3.18
CA GLU A 35 1.70 -2.96 -2.24
C GLU A 35 1.42 -1.64 -2.96
N PHE A 36 2.19 -1.33 -4.00
CA PHE A 36 1.99 -0.14 -4.82
C PHE A 36 0.59 -0.12 -5.44
N VAL A 37 0.19 -1.21 -6.10
CA VAL A 37 -1.14 -1.32 -6.72
C VAL A 37 -2.23 -1.27 -5.66
N SER A 38 -2.07 -1.97 -4.54
CA SER A 38 -3.03 -1.95 -3.42
C SER A 38 -3.22 -0.54 -2.87
N GLY A 39 -2.12 0.19 -2.64
CA GLY A 39 -2.15 1.58 -2.19
C GLY A 39 -2.85 2.51 -3.17
N LYS A 40 -2.63 2.33 -4.49
CA LYS A 40 -3.34 3.10 -5.53
C LYS A 40 -4.84 2.75 -5.57
N LYS A 41 -5.20 1.47 -5.42
CA LYS A 41 -6.61 1.04 -5.37
C LYS A 41 -7.35 1.60 -4.16
N ARG A 42 -6.69 1.70 -2.99
CA ARG A 42 -7.27 2.33 -1.80
C ARG A 42 -7.68 3.78 -2.05
N LYS A 43 -6.92 4.53 -2.87
CA LYS A 43 -7.34 5.89 -3.28
C LYS A 43 -8.65 5.90 -4.08
N GLY A 44 -9.04 4.80 -4.70
CA GLY A 44 -10.35 4.64 -5.33
C GLY A 44 -11.51 4.77 -4.35
N ILE A 45 -11.29 4.61 -3.04
CA ILE A 45 -12.32 4.89 -2.02
C ILE A 45 -12.75 6.36 -2.04
N LEU A 46 -11.85 7.28 -2.42
CA LEU A 46 -12.16 8.71 -2.54
C LEU A 46 -13.20 8.99 -3.62
N ALA A 47 -13.34 8.12 -4.63
CA ALA A 47 -14.37 8.26 -5.65
C ALA A 47 -15.81 8.11 -5.10
N TRP A 48 -15.96 7.67 -3.85
CA TRP A 48 -17.22 7.55 -3.13
C TRP A 48 -17.49 8.71 -2.18
N GLU A 49 -16.58 9.67 -2.07
CA GLU A 49 -16.79 10.89 -1.29
C GLU A 49 -18.05 11.63 -1.77
N GLY A 50 -18.92 12.01 -0.84
CA GLY A 50 -20.20 12.67 -1.13
C GLY A 50 -21.26 11.81 -1.81
N LYS A 51 -20.96 10.54 -2.17
CA LYS A 51 -21.94 9.63 -2.80
C LYS A 51 -22.84 8.90 -1.81
N PHE A 52 -22.48 8.93 -0.52
CA PHE A 52 -23.26 8.32 0.55
C PHE A 52 -23.62 9.37 1.59
N ARG A 53 -24.86 9.29 2.09
CA ARG A 53 -25.29 10.08 3.24
C ARG A 53 -24.76 9.40 4.49
N TRP A 54 -23.96 10.12 5.26
CA TRP A 54 -23.52 9.65 6.57
C TRP A 54 -24.64 9.79 7.58
N GLU A 55 -24.98 8.71 8.29
CA GLU A 55 -25.97 8.71 9.37
C GLU A 55 -25.26 8.51 10.71
N GLY A 56 -25.18 9.59 11.50
CA GLY A 56 -24.60 9.60 12.83
C GLY A 56 -24.65 10.99 13.45
N ASP A 57 -24.24 11.09 14.72
CA ASP A 57 -24.09 12.36 15.43
C ASP A 57 -22.61 12.53 15.83
N LEU A 58 -21.89 13.41 15.13
CA LEU A 58 -20.47 13.65 15.36
C LEU A 58 -20.22 14.27 16.73
N ASP A 59 -21.13 15.11 17.21
CA ASP A 59 -20.99 15.80 18.48
C ASP A 59 -21.11 14.80 19.62
N ARG A 60 -22.03 13.83 19.52
CA ARG A 60 -22.14 12.72 20.47
C ARG A 60 -20.87 11.84 20.48
N MET A 61 -20.32 11.52 19.31
CA MET A 61 -19.13 10.65 19.20
C MET A 61 -17.85 11.29 19.74
N ARG A 62 -17.76 12.61 19.72
CA ARG A 62 -16.59 13.37 20.17
C ARG A 62 -16.66 13.81 21.63
N ARG A 63 -17.74 13.48 22.35
CA ARG A 63 -17.81 13.82 23.77
C ARG A 63 -16.68 13.11 24.53
N PRO A 64 -15.88 13.86 25.31
CA PRO A 64 -14.94 13.24 26.22
C PRO A 64 -15.71 12.35 27.21
N ARG A 65 -15.09 11.23 27.60
CA ARG A 65 -15.64 10.33 28.61
C ARG A 65 -15.70 11.01 29.97
#